data_AF-K6GUP1-F1
#
_entry.id   AF-K6GUP1-F1
#
_cell.length_a   1.000
_cell.length_b   1.000
_cell.length_c   1.000
_cell.angle_alpha   90.00
_cell.angle_beta   90.00
_cell.angle_gamma   90.00
#
_symmetry.space_group_name_H-M   'P 1'
#
loop_
_entity.id
_entity.type
_entity.pdbx_description
1 polymer ?
#
loop_
_entity_poly.entity_id
_entity_poly.type
_entity_poly.pdbx_seq_one_letter_code
_entity_poly.pdbx_strand_id
1 'polypeptide(L)' 'MGAFSIWHWLVVLGVVIIIFGPSRLPTLGHDLGKAIRGFKDSMEEKNITPVDPKSDQK' A
#
# COMPACT_ATOMS: atom_id res chain seq x y z
N MET A 1 7.19 28.85 10.96
CA MET A 1 7.37 27.60 11.73
C MET A 1 5.99 27.02 11.99
N GLY A 2 5.62 25.91 11.34
CA GLY A 2 4.28 25.29 11.50
C GLY A 2 3.74 24.54 10.28
N ALA A 3 4.32 24.76 9.10
CA ALA A 3 3.86 24.18 7.83
C ALA A 3 4.02 22.64 7.71
N PHE A 4 4.65 21.99 8.69
CA PHE A 4 4.82 20.53 8.74
C PHE A 4 4.13 19.89 9.95
N SER A 5 3.21 20.61 10.61
CA SER A 5 2.42 20.03 11.68
C SER A 5 1.49 18.95 11.11
N ILE A 6 1.47 17.78 11.73
CA ILE A 6 0.59 16.65 11.39
C ILE A 6 -0.88 17.08 11.23
N TRP A 7 -1.29 18.13 11.96
CA TRP A 7 -2.61 18.73 11.84
C TRP A 7 -2.91 19.26 10.42
N HIS A 8 -1.93 19.88 9.75
CA HIS A 8 -2.12 20.40 8.40
C HIS A 8 -2.43 19.28 7.39
N TRP A 9 -1.73 18.16 7.50
CA TRP A 9 -1.97 16.99 6.65
C TRP A 9 -3.36 16.38 6.87
N LEU A 10 -3.90 16.39 8.10
CA LEU A 10 -5.28 15.95 8.36
C LEU A 10 -6.32 16.84 7.66
N VAL A 11 -6.14 18.17 7.69
CA VAL A 11 -7.03 19.11 6.98
C VAL A 11 -6.99 18.89 5.48
N VAL A 12 -5.77 18.80 4.93
CA VAL A 12 -5.58 18.60 3.49
C VAL A 12 -6.18 17.27 3.04
N LEU A 13 -5.97 16.19 3.80
CA LEU A 13 -6.56 14.89 3.51
C LEU A 13 -8.09 14.97 3.54
N GLY A 14 -8.67 15.66 4.53
CA GLY A 14 -10.11 15.90 4.61
C GLY A 14 -10.68 16.63 3.39
N VAL A 15 -10.02 17.69 2.93
CA VAL A 15 -10.44 18.45 1.74
C VAL A 15 -10.34 17.60 0.47
N VAL A 16 -9.26 16.82 0.32
CA VAL A 16 -9.09 15.90 -0.82
C VAL A 16 -10.21 14.85 -0.84
N ILE A 17 -10.57 14.29 0.31
CA ILE A 17 -11.68 13.34 0.44
C ILE A 17 -13.01 13.96 0.04
N ILE A 18 -13.26 15.22 0.41
CA ILE A 18 -14.50 15.93 0.05
C ILE A 18 -14.58 16.17 -1.46
N ILE A 19 -13.48 16.58 -2.10
CA ILE A 19 -13.44 16.85 -3.55
C ILE A 19 -13.58 15.55 -4.36
N PHE A 20 -12.87 14.50 -3.96
CA PHE A 20 -12.95 13.20 -4.64
C PHE A 20 -14.23 12.43 -4.31
N GLY A 21 -14.83 12.71 -3.15
CA GLY A 21 -15.96 11.98 -2.60
C GLY A 21 -15.54 10.64 -1.96
N PRO A 22 -16.17 10.22 -0.85
CA PRO A 22 -15.82 9.00 -0.13
C PRO A 22 -16.08 7.72 -0.94
N SER A 23 -16.86 7.78 -2.02
CA SER A 23 -17.16 6.63 -2.88
C SER A 23 -16.06 6.33 -3.90
N ARG A 24 -15.22 7.30 -4.27
CA ARG A 24 -14.15 7.11 -5.28
C ARG A 24 -12.86 6.58 -4.68
N LEU A 25 -12.57 6.94 -3.43
CA LEU A 25 -11.34 6.55 -2.74
C LEU A 25 -11.19 5.04 -2.50
N PRO A 26 -12.24 4.28 -2.10
CA PRO A 26 -12.13 2.84 -1.90
C PRO A 26 -11.91 2.10 -3.21
N THR A 27 -12.56 2.52 -4.29
CA THR A 27 -12.40 1.90 -5.62
C THR A 27 -10.98 2.09 -6.15
N LEU A 28 -10.48 3.34 -6.14
CA LEU A 28 -9.11 3.64 -6.55
C LEU A 28 -8.07 3.03 -5.60
N GLY A 29 -8.34 3.04 -4.30
CA GLY A 29 -7.48 2.44 -3.28
C GLY A 29 -7.41 0.91 -3.38
N HIS A 30 -8.49 0.25 -3.79
CA HIS A 30 -8.51 -1.20 -4.00
C HIS A 30 -7.67 -1.61 -5.21
N ASP A 31 -7.76 -0.87 -6.31
CA ASP A 31 -7.00 -1.15 -7.53
C ASP A 31 -5.50 -0.86 -7.33
N LEU A 32 -5.17 0.28 -6.71
CA LEU A 32 -3.80 0.62 -6.33
C LEU A 32 -3.25 -0.34 -5.25
N GLY A 33 -4.09 -0.70 -4.28
CA GLY A 33 -3.73 -1.61 -3.19
C GLY A 33 -3.40 -3.01 -3.69
N LYS A 34 -4.13 -3.53 -4.68
CA LYS A 34 -3.80 -4.80 -5.34
C LYS A 34 -2.46 -4.75 -6.06
N ALA A 35 -2.18 -3.66 -6.79
CA ALA A 35 -0.90 -3.48 -7.48
C ALA A 35 0.28 -3.40 -6.50
N ILE A 36 0.13 -2.64 -5.42
CA ILE A 36 1.14 -2.50 -4.36
C ILE A 36 1.33 -3.82 -3.60
N ARG A 37 0.24 -4.57 -3.35
CA ARG A 37 0.32 -5.87 -2.68
C ARG A 37 1.07 -6.90 -3.53
N GLY A 38 0.79 -7.00 -4.82
CA GLY A 38 1.57 -7.84 -5.73
C GLY A 38 3.04 -7.43 -5.79
N PHE A 39 3.33 -6.12 -5.80
CA PHE A 39 4.70 -5.62 -5.74
C PHE A 39 5.41 -5.98 -4.44
N LYS A 40 4.73 -5.83 -3.30
CA LYS A 40 5.24 -6.25 -1.98
C LYS A 40 5.50 -7.75 -1.95
N ASP A 41 4.55 -8.56 -2.41
CA ASP A 41 4.65 -10.02 -2.35
C ASP A 41 5.83 -10.52 -3.24
N SER A 42 6.06 -9.93 -4.43
CA SER A 42 7.23 -10.26 -5.26
C SER A 42 8.56 -9.74 -4.68
N MET A 43 8.55 -8.60 -3.97
CA MET A 43 9.72 -8.09 -3.26
C MET A 43 10.04 -8.95 -2.04
N GLU A 44 9.02 -9.45 -1.35
CA GLU A 44 9.13 -10.35 -0.19
C GLU A 44 9.61 -11.73 -0.61
N GLU A 45 9.08 -12.28 -1.72
CA GLU A 45 9.53 -13.54 -2.34
C GLU A 45 11.03 -13.53 -2.69
N LYS A 46 11.57 -12.39 -3.14
CA LYS A 46 13.01 -12.19 -3.34
C LYS A 46 13.85 -12.17 -2.05
N ASN A 47 13.24 -11.89 -0.90
CA ASN A 47 13.90 -11.87 0.41
C ASN A 47 13.72 -13.20 1.18
N ILE A 48 12.74 -14.03 0.81
CA ILE A 48 12.55 -15.40 1.35
C ILE A 48 13.09 -16.48 0.40
N THR A 49 14.36 -16.34 -0.01
CA THR A 49 15.14 -17.50 -0.39
C THR A 49 16.40 -17.53 0.47
N PRO A 50 16.29 -18.11 1.67
CA PRO A 50 17.10 -19.29 1.90
C PRO A 50 16.26 -20.46 2.45
N VAL A 51 16.34 -21.59 1.74
CA VAL A 51 16.12 -22.97 2.22
C VAL A 51 14.65 -23.47 2.26
N ASP A 52 14.24 -24.19 1.22
CA ASP A 52 13.85 -25.61 1.42
C ASP A 52 14.41 -26.49 0.28
N PRO A 53 15.56 -27.14 0.48
CA PRO A 53 16.07 -28.18 -0.39
C PRO A 53 15.76 -29.54 0.25
N LYS A 54 14.49 -29.99 0.29
CA LYS A 54 14.16 -31.40 0.59
C LYS A 54 12.67 -31.72 0.36
N SER A 55 12.23 -31.85 -0.89
CA SER A 55 10.99 -32.59 -1.20
C SER A 55 10.98 -33.33 -2.56
N ASP A 56 12.04 -33.25 -3.36
CA ASP A 56 12.18 -34.04 -4.58
C ASP A 56 13.33 -35.06 -4.45
N GLN A 57 13.04 -36.16 -3.75
CA GLN A 57 13.69 -37.45 -3.98
C GLN A 57 12.63 -38.54 -3.85
N LYS A 58 12.03 -38.90 -4.98
CA LYS A 58 11.32 -40.16 -5.16
C LYS A 58 11.72 -40.80 -6.47
#